data_AF-A0A1I2WD25-F1
#
_entry.id   AF-A0A1I2WD25-F1
#
_cell.length_a   1.000
_cell.length_b   1.000
_cell.length_c   1.000
_cell.angle_alpha   90.00
_cell.angle_beta   90.00
_cell.angle_gamma   90.00
#
_symmetry.space_group_name_H-M   'P 1'
#
loop_
_entity.id
_entity.type
_entity.pdbx_description
1 polymer ?
#
loop_
_entity_poly.entity_id
_entity_poly.type
_entity_poly.pdbx_seq_one_letter_code
_entity_poly.pdbx_strand_id
1 'polypeptide(L)' 'MIRLTELIARAQNGDQEALAQVVERFLPIVKKYSHDLDHDEAYSDLIAWIVVAVNRYKPKSNWGKNELSFYLSNKKKIE' A
#
# COMPACT_ATOMS: atom_id res chain seq x y z
N MET A 1 15.04 8.64 12.67
CA MET A 1 14.16 8.12 11.59
C MET A 1 12.82 7.74 12.20
N ILE A 2 11.72 8.36 11.76
CA ILE A 2 10.37 8.08 12.26
C ILE A 2 9.94 6.66 11.82
N ARG A 3 9.29 5.91 12.71
CA ARG A 3 8.80 4.55 12.43
C ARG A 3 7.65 4.60 11.41
N LEU A 4 7.56 3.58 10.55
CA LEU A 4 6.48 3.54 9.54
C LEU A 4 5.08 3.56 10.17
N THR A 5 4.90 2.85 11.29
CA THR A 5 3.63 2.85 12.03
C THR A 5 3.24 4.23 12.56
N GLU A 6 4.23 5.04 12.93
CA GLU A 6 4.03 6.41 13.41
C GLU A 6 3.61 7.33 12.24
N LEU A 7 4.27 7.20 11.09
CA LEU A 7 3.88 7.93 9.88
C LEU A 7 2.45 7.57 9.44
N ILE A 8 2.08 6.28 9.48
CA ILE A 8 0.73 5.85 9.13
C ILE A 8 -0.29 6.45 10.10
N ALA A 9 -0.02 6.44 11.41
CA ALA A 9 -0.92 7.02 12.41
C ALA A 9 -1.10 8.54 12.19
N ARG A 10 -0.02 9.26 11.90
CA ARG A 10 -0.08 10.68 11.56
C ARG A 10 -0.85 10.94 10.27
N ALA A 11 -0.59 10.17 9.22
CA ALA A 11 -1.29 10.26 7.95
C ALA A 11 -2.81 10.05 8.11
N GLN A 12 -3.22 9.07 8.92
CA GLN A 12 -4.63 8.81 9.25
C GLN A 12 -5.29 9.97 10.03
N ASN A 13 -4.51 10.80 10.71
CA ASN A 13 -4.97 12.01 11.40
C ASN A 13 -4.95 13.27 10.50
N GLY A 14 -4.73 13.11 9.19
CA GLY A 14 -4.77 14.21 8.21
C GLY A 14 -3.42 14.87 7.91
N ASP A 15 -2.32 14.39 8.48
CA ASP A 15 -0.97 14.89 8.21
C ASP A 15 -0.52 14.49 6.78
N GLN A 16 -0.62 15.44 5.84
CA GLN A 16 -0.28 15.22 4.43
C GLN A 16 1.21 14.96 4.21
N GLU A 17 2.06 15.56 5.04
CA GLU A 17 3.51 15.35 4.98
C GLU A 17 3.86 13.93 5.43
N ALA A 18 3.19 13.44 6.47
CA ALA A 18 3.33 12.05 6.89
C ALA A 18 2.86 11.07 5.78
N LEU A 19 1.74 11.38 5.09
CA LEU A 19 1.26 10.58 3.97
C LEU A 19 2.27 10.54 2.81
N ALA A 20 2.84 11.69 2.44
CA ALA A 20 3.87 11.79 1.42
C ALA A 20 5.09 10.93 1.78
N GLN A 21 5.57 11.00 3.03
CA GLN A 21 6.68 10.17 3.49
C GLN A 21 6.37 8.66 3.51
N VAL A 22 5.11 8.27 3.73
CA VAL A 22 4.71 6.86 3.56
C VAL A 22 4.85 6.46 2.10
N VAL A 23 4.28 7.24 1.18
CA VAL A 23 4.33 6.98 -0.27
C VAL A 23 5.77 6.91 -0.77
N GLU A 24 6.62 7.86 -0.37
CA GLU A 24 8.04 7.91 -0.75
C GLU A 24 8.80 6.62 -0.40
N ARG A 25 8.54 6.06 0.79
CA ARG A 25 9.16 4.80 1.23
C ARG A 25 8.75 3.61 0.35
N PHE A 26 7.58 3.67 -0.27
CA PHE A 26 7.09 2.63 -1.17
C PHE A 26 7.38 2.91 -2.65
N LEU A 27 7.91 4.08 -3.03
CA LEU A 27 8.26 4.37 -4.43
C LEU A 27 9.16 3.33 -5.10
N PRO A 28 10.19 2.74 -4.43
CA PRO A 28 11.02 1.72 -5.06
C PRO A 28 10.21 0.48 -5.48
N ILE A 29 9.26 0.06 -4.64
CA ILE A 29 8.42 -1.11 -4.93
C ILE A 29 7.33 -0.78 -5.95
N VAL A 30 6.78 0.45 -5.91
CA VAL A 30 5.84 0.95 -6.91
C VAL A 30 6.48 0.97 -8.30
N LYS A 31 7.67 1.57 -8.42
CA LYS A 31 8.41 1.63 -9.71
C LYS A 31 8.72 0.24 -10.27
N LYS A 32 9.08 -0.70 -9.40
CA LYS A 32 9.31 -2.09 -9.81
C LYS A 32 8.05 -2.71 -10.39
N TYR A 33 6.94 -2.68 -9.65
CA TYR A 33 5.72 -3.34 -10.11
C TYR A 33 4.99 -2.60 -11.22
N SER A 34 5.10 -1.27 -11.30
CA SER A 34 4.56 -0.53 -12.45
C SER A 34 5.29 -0.90 -13.75
N HIS A 35 6.59 -1.18 -13.67
CA HIS A 35 7.36 -1.67 -14.82
C HIS A 35 6.97 -3.10 -15.18
N ASP A 36 6.79 -3.99 -14.19
CA ASP A 36 6.39 -5.38 -14.42
C ASP A 36 4.96 -5.52 -14.99
N LEU A 37 4.07 -4.55 -14.73
CA LEU A 37 2.67 -4.58 -15.16
C LEU A 37 2.43 -4.03 -16.57
N ASP A 38 3.41 -3.34 -17.16
CA ASP A 38 3.38 -2.80 -18.53
C ASP A 38 2.06 -2.09 -18.91
N HIS A 39 1.52 -1.31 -17.96
CA HIS A 39 0.28 -0.56 -18.12
C HIS A 39 0.49 0.92 -17.77
N ASP A 40 0.04 1.82 -18.64
CA ASP A 40 0.28 3.27 -18.55
C ASP A 40 -0.15 3.89 -17.20
N GLU A 41 -1.23 3.37 -16.60
CA GLU A 41 -1.77 3.89 -15.34
C GLU A 41 -1.29 3.12 -14.09
N ALA A 42 -0.47 2.07 -14.26
CA ALA A 42 -0.07 1.20 -13.15
C ALA A 42 0.64 1.96 -12.03
N TYR A 43 1.43 2.99 -12.38
CA TYR A 43 2.09 3.82 -11.38
C TYR A 43 1.07 4.59 -10.52
N SER A 44 0.15 5.32 -11.16
CA SER A 44 -0.88 6.09 -10.45
C SER A 44 -1.82 5.20 -9.63
N ASP A 45 -2.17 4.03 -10.16
CA ASP A 45 -3.04 3.06 -9.49
C ASP A 45 -2.39 2.51 -8.22
N LEU A 46 -1.10 2.16 -8.28
CA LEU A 46 -0.35 1.68 -7.11
C LEU A 46 -0.22 2.77 -6.04
N ILE A 47 -0.03 4.03 -6.43
CA ILE A 47 0.00 5.15 -5.50
C ILE A 47 -1.38 5.35 -4.83
N ALA A 48 -2.46 5.37 -5.63
CA ALA A 48 -3.82 5.48 -5.12
C ALA A 48 -4.15 4.32 -4.17
N TRP A 49 -3.73 3.10 -4.51
CA TRP A 49 -3.89 1.93 -3.67
C TRP A 49 -3.16 2.08 -2.34
N ILE A 50 -1.92 2.60 -2.32
CA ILE A 50 -1.18 2.86 -1.09
C ILE A 50 -1.92 3.85 -0.20
N VAL A 51 -2.45 4.96 -0.75
CA VAL A 51 -3.21 5.96 0.03
C VAL A 51 -4.45 5.33 0.67
N VAL A 52 -5.17 4.51 -0.08
CA VAL A 52 -6.34 3.76 0.43
C VAL A 52 -5.91 2.76 1.50
N ALA A 53 -4.80 2.05 1.30
CA ALA A 53 -4.27 1.09 2.25
C ALA A 53 -3.84 1.74 3.58
N VAL A 54 -3.23 2.93 3.52
CA VAL A 54 -2.90 3.74 4.71
C VAL A 54 -4.15 4.05 5.52
N ASN A 55 -5.23 4.49 4.87
CA ASN A 55 -6.50 4.77 5.57
C ASN A 55 -7.14 3.52 6.18
N ARG A 56 -6.99 2.35 5.55
CA ARG A 56 -7.55 1.08 6.03
C ARG A 56 -6.68 0.40 7.10
N TYR A 57 -5.41 0.77 7.20
CA TYR A 57 -4.44 0.10 8.04
C TYR A 57 -4.86 0.12 9.52
N LYS A 58 -4.93 -1.06 10.14
CA LYS A 58 -5.16 -1.21 11.58
C LYS A 58 -3.92 -1.82 12.24
N PRO A 59 -3.29 -1.15 13.22
CA PRO A 59 -2.16 -1.71 13.95
C PRO A 59 -2.52 -3.07 14.58
N LYS A 60 -1.56 -4.00 14.59
CA LYS A 60 -1.71 -5.35 15.20
C LYS A 60 -2.89 -6.18 14.65
N SER A 61 -3.38 -5.85 13.46
CA SER A 61 -4.42 -6.62 12.79
C SER A 61 -3.82 -7.76 11.95
N ASN A 62 -4.59 -8.83 11.77
CA ASN A 62 -4.29 -9.86 10.76
C ASN A 62 -4.63 -9.39 9.34
N TRP A 63 -4.94 -8.11 9.13
CA TRP A 63 -5.49 -7.59 7.89
C TRP A 63 -4.60 -7.92 6.68
N GLY A 64 -3.30 -7.63 6.74
CA GLY A 64 -2.39 -7.95 5.63
C GLY A 64 -2.27 -9.45 5.34
N LYS A 65 -2.35 -10.30 6.38
CA LYS A 65 -2.33 -11.77 6.22
C LYS A 65 -3.63 -12.28 5.60
N ASN A 66 -4.77 -11.74 6.05
CA ASN A 66 -6.09 -12.12 5.57
C ASN A 66 -6.30 -11.67 4.13
N GLU A 67 -5.89 -10.44 3.80
CA GLU A 67 -6.00 -9.88 2.44
C GLU A 67 -5.14 -10.68 1.45
N LEU A 68 -3.90 -10.99 1.83
CA LEU A 68 -3.02 -11.84 1.01
C LEU A 68 -3.61 -13.24 0.83
N SER A 69 -4.14 -13.83 1.91
CA SER A 69 -4.77 -15.15 1.85
C SER A 69 -6.00 -15.15 0.94
N PHE A 70 -6.81 -14.09 0.99
CA PHE A 70 -7.97 -13.90 0.12
C PHE A 70 -7.55 -13.75 -1.36
N TYR A 71 -6.58 -12.89 -1.65
CA TYR A 71 -6.06 -12.71 -3.01
C TYR A 71 -5.53 -14.03 -3.59
N LEU A 72 -4.70 -14.76 -2.84
CA LEU A 72 -4.14 -16.04 -3.28
C LEU A 72 -5.22 -17.12 -3.48
N SER A 73 -6.23 -17.14 -2.60
CA SER A 73 -7.37 -18.07 -2.73
C SER A 73 -8.22 -17.78 -3.96
N ASN A 74 -8.37 -16.50 -4.33
CA ASN A 74 -9.10 -16.11 -5.52
C ASN A 74 -8.28 -16.33 -6.79
N LYS A 75 -6.96 -16.14 -6.77
CA LYS A 75 -6.08 -16.43 -7.91
C LYS A 75 -6.10 -17.91 -8.29
N LYS A 76 -6.10 -18.81 -7.30
CA LYS A 76 -6.20 -20.27 -7.49
C LYS A 76 -7.53 -20.77 -8.06
N LYS A 77 -8.59 -19.95 -8.11
CA LYS A 77 -9.88 -20.33 -8.70
C LYS A 77 -9.98 -20.02 -10.20
N ILE A 78 -8.99 -19.31 -10.74
CA ILE A 78 -8.99 -18.78 -12.11
C ILE A 78 -7.99 -19.57 -13.00
N GLU A 79 -7.14 -20.39 -12.39
CA GLU A 79 -6.30 -21.42 -13.04
C GLU A 79 -6.96 -22.80 -12.94
#